data_AF-A0A7C1BJU3-F1
#
_entry.id   AF-A0A7C1BJU3-F1
#
_cell.length_a   1.000
_cell.length_b   1.000
_cell.length_c   1.000
_cell.angle_alpha   90.00
_cell.angle_beta   90.00
_cell.angle_gamma   90.00
#
_symmetry.space_group_name_H-M   'P 1'
#
loop_
_entity.id
_entity.type
_entity.pdbx_description
1 polymer ?
#
loop_
_entity_poly.entity_id
_entity_poly.type
_entity_poly.pdbx_seq_one_letter_code
_entity_poly.pdbx_strand_id
1 'polypeptide(L)'
;MYSLTHDELVPYDVEAEYFLHKVPIISVERATGSKALEDALKKTLRNYKACIVRGHGTFAISHILEEAFHITCMVEHAAFVNYFVDLSGLKSKRLIKELKEW
;
A
#
# COMPACT_ATOMS: atom_id res chain seq x y z
N MET A 1 -6.18 8.07 -5.04
CA MET A 1 -6.59 9.16 -4.12
C MET A 1 -6.02 8.97 -2.72
N TYR A 2 -6.14 7.76 -2.15
CA TYR A 2 -5.69 7.44 -0.79
C TYR A 2 -4.27 7.91 -0.46
N SER A 3 -3.32 7.73 -1.39
CA SER A 3 -1.92 8.15 -1.19
C SER A 3 -1.67 9.64 -1.12
N LEU A 4 -2.65 10.48 -1.47
CA LEU A 4 -2.52 11.93 -1.36
C LEU A 4 -2.74 12.41 0.07
N THR A 5 -3.49 11.66 0.89
CA THR A 5 -3.87 12.07 2.25
C THR A 5 -3.27 11.20 3.35
N HIS A 6 -2.57 10.11 3.02
CA HIS A 6 -2.00 9.16 3.98
C HIS A 6 -0.53 8.88 3.68
N ASP A 7 0.23 8.47 4.70
CA ASP A 7 1.66 8.13 4.63
C ASP A 7 1.92 6.62 4.57
N GLU A 8 0.90 5.83 4.90
CA GLU A 8 0.90 4.37 4.77
C GLU A 8 -0.53 3.88 4.58
N LEU A 9 -0.67 2.66 4.05
CA LEU A 9 -1.93 1.94 3.99
C LEU A 9 -1.85 0.74 4.93
N VAL A 10 -2.60 0.81 6.03
CA VAL A 10 -2.83 -0.30 6.97
C VAL A 10 -4.24 -0.83 6.70
N PRO A 11 -4.40 -2.02 6.08
CA PRO A 11 -5.71 -2.48 5.61
C PRO A 11 -6.70 -2.74 6.74
N TYR A 12 -7.98 -2.40 6.52
CA TYR A 12 -9.07 -2.79 7.41
C TYR A 12 -9.74 -4.11 7.02
N ASP A 13 -9.49 -4.64 5.82
CA ASP A 13 -10.02 -5.93 5.34
C ASP A 13 -9.10 -7.10 5.75
N VAL A 14 -9.64 -8.33 5.79
CA VAL A 14 -8.92 -9.52 6.30
C VAL A 14 -7.83 -9.98 5.35
N GLU A 15 -8.12 -9.95 4.05
CA GLU A 15 -7.23 -10.50 3.04
C GLU A 15 -5.95 -9.68 2.96
N ALA A 16 -6.07 -8.36 2.80
CA ALA A 16 -4.92 -7.47 2.71
C ALA A 16 -4.14 -7.39 4.04
N GLU A 17 -4.83 -7.43 5.19
CA GLU A 17 -4.15 -7.56 6.49
C GLU A 17 -3.25 -8.80 6.52
N TYR A 18 -3.78 -9.96 6.12
CA TYR A 18 -3.07 -11.23 6.21
C TYR A 18 -1.89 -11.30 5.22
N PHE A 19 -2.08 -10.84 3.98
CA PHE A 19 -1.07 -11.01 2.93
C PHE A 19 -0.09 -9.84 2.78
N LEU A 20 -0.54 -8.61 3.05
CA LEU A 20 0.25 -7.39 2.83
C LEU A 20 0.77 -6.78 4.12
N HIS A 21 0.08 -7.03 5.24
CA HIS A 21 0.32 -6.40 6.54
C HIS A 21 0.17 -4.87 6.48
N LYS A 22 1.19 -4.18 5.99
CA LYS A 22 1.15 -2.74 5.71
C LYS A 22 1.75 -2.46 4.34
N VAL A 23 1.24 -1.44 3.67
CA VAL A 23 1.72 -1.01 2.36
C VAL A 23 2.27 0.41 2.48
N PRO A 24 3.60 0.60 2.36
CA PRO A 24 4.21 1.93 2.50
C PRO A 24 3.81 2.84 1.34
N ILE A 25 3.60 4.13 1.65
CA ILE A 25 3.41 5.18 0.64
C ILE A 25 4.71 5.97 0.52
N ILE A 26 5.42 5.80 -0.59
CA ILE A 26 6.68 6.47 -0.84
C ILE A 26 6.47 7.78 -1.61
N SER A 27 7.27 8.78 -1.27
CA SER A 27 7.26 10.10 -1.92
C SER A 27 8.67 10.42 -2.39
N VAL A 28 8.81 10.78 -3.66
CA VAL A 28 10.06 11.19 -4.30
C VAL A 28 9.81 12.44 -5.12
N GLU A 29 10.83 13.29 -5.28
CA GLU A 29 10.71 14.57 -6.01
C GLU A 29 10.20 14.38 -7.45
N ARG A 30 10.73 13.36 -8.15
CA ARG A 30 10.28 12.98 -9.49
C ARG A 30 9.76 11.55 -9.48
N ALA A 31 8.45 11.40 -9.46
CA ALA A 31 7.75 10.11 -9.39
C ALA A 31 7.71 9.33 -10.72
N THR A 32 8.41 9.78 -11.78
CA THR A 32 8.42 9.13 -13.10
C THR A 32 9.82 9.07 -13.69
N GLY A 33 10.27 7.87 -14.06
CA GLY A 33 11.53 7.63 -14.80
C GLY A 33 12.78 8.19 -14.14
N SER A 34 12.81 8.30 -12.81
CA SER A 34 13.92 8.89 -12.05
C SER A 34 14.72 7.82 -11.30
N LYS A 35 16.02 8.10 -11.10
CA LYS A 35 16.87 7.21 -10.30
C LYS A 35 16.45 7.16 -8.83
N ALA A 36 15.98 8.30 -8.31
CA ALA A 36 15.43 8.38 -6.95
C ALA A 36 14.23 7.45 -6.76
N LEU A 37 13.33 7.37 -7.75
CA LEU A 37 12.21 6.42 -7.72
C LEU A 37 12.73 4.97 -7.73
N GLU A 38 13.65 4.64 -8.62
CA GLU A 38 14.22 3.30 -8.72
C GLU A 38 14.84 2.85 -7.39
N ASP A 39 15.65 3.70 -6.75
CA ASP A 39 16.32 3.38 -5.49
C ASP A 39 15.32 3.27 -4.34
N ALA A 40 14.29 4.13 -4.30
CA ALA A 40 13.22 4.05 -3.33
C ALA A 40 12.39 2.76 -3.49
N LEU A 41 12.05 2.38 -4.72
CA LEU A 41 11.35 1.13 -5.02
C LEU A 41 12.20 -0.09 -4.60
N LYS A 42 13.48 -0.12 -4.98
CA LYS A 42 14.39 -1.22 -4.59
C LYS A 42 14.53 -1.38 -3.10
N LYS A 43 14.63 -0.28 -2.35
CA LYS A 43 14.73 -0.31 -0.88
C LYS A 43 13.43 -0.84 -0.26
N THR A 44 12.29 -0.38 -0.78
CA THR A 44 10.97 -0.68 -0.23
C THR A 44 10.56 -2.12 -0.53
N LEU A 45 10.64 -2.53 -1.80
CA LEU A 45 10.18 -3.84 -2.26
C LEU A 45 11.06 -5.01 -1.78
N ARG A 46 12.18 -4.75 -1.10
CA ARG A 46 12.94 -5.78 -0.37
C ARG A 46 12.21 -6.29 0.86
N ASN A 47 11.42 -5.43 1.50
CA ASN A 47 10.75 -5.73 2.77
C ASN A 47 9.22 -5.81 2.64
N TYR A 48 8.67 -5.29 1.54
CA TYR A 48 7.23 -5.25 1.28
C TYR A 48 6.90 -5.86 -0.07
N LYS A 49 5.78 -6.59 -0.16
CA LYS A 49 5.30 -7.15 -1.43
C LYS A 49 4.80 -6.08 -2.41
N ALA A 50 4.37 -4.94 -1.88
CA ALA A 50 3.93 -3.80 -2.66
C ALA A 50 4.20 -2.48 -1.96
N CYS A 51 4.18 -1.40 -2.73
CA CYS A 51 4.19 -0.03 -2.22
C CYS A 51 3.34 0.87 -3.13
N ILE A 52 2.93 2.02 -2.61
CA ILE A 52 2.23 3.05 -3.39
C ILE A 52 3.17 4.25 -3.54
N VAL A 53 3.35 4.72 -4.77
CA VAL A 53 4.04 5.99 -5.02
C VAL A 53 3.00 7.11 -4.95
N ARG A 54 3.21 8.08 -4.07
CA ARG A 54 2.30 9.21 -3.84
C ARG A 54 1.97 9.92 -5.15
N GLY A 55 0.67 10.04 -5.44
CA GLY A 55 0.18 10.69 -6.65
C GLY A 55 0.47 9.96 -7.97
N HIS A 56 0.97 8.72 -7.93
CA HIS A 56 1.28 7.92 -9.12
C HIS A 56 0.46 6.63 -9.15
N GLY A 57 0.78 5.65 -8.30
CA GLY A 57 0.13 4.35 -8.34
C GLY A 57 0.88 3.28 -7.55
N THR A 58 0.44 2.04 -7.73
CA THR A 58 0.96 0.86 -7.03
C THR A 58 2.12 0.22 -7.78
N PHE A 59 3.05 -0.34 -7.02
CA PHE A 59 4.08 -1.24 -7.52
C PHE A 59 4.04 -2.50 -6.66
N ALA A 60 3.96 -3.66 -7.29
CA ALA A 60 3.94 -4.96 -6.63
C ALA A 60 4.99 -5.88 -7.24
N ILE A 61 5.56 -6.76 -6.43
CA ILE A 61 6.50 -7.78 -6.87
C ILE A 61 6.01 -9.17 -6.46
N SER A 62 6.21 -10.14 -7.35
CA SER A 62 6.17 -11.55 -6.99
C SER A 62 6.97 -12.39 -8.00
N HIS A 63 7.01 -13.70 -7.78
CA HIS A 63 7.63 -14.70 -8.65
C HIS A 63 6.86 -14.92 -9.96
N ILE A 64 5.54 -14.71 -9.95
CA ILE A 64 4.68 -14.84 -11.14
C ILE A 64 3.80 -13.60 -11.32
N LEU A 65 3.40 -13.34 -12.57
CA LEU A 65 2.65 -12.15 -12.94
C LEU A 65 1.27 -12.13 -12.29
N GLU A 66 0.61 -13.28 -12.21
CA GLU A 66 -0.73 -13.45 -11.65
C GLU A 66 -0.76 -13.06 -10.18
N GLU A 67 0.27 -13.42 -9.42
CA GLU A 67 0.38 -13.05 -8.01
C GLU A 67 0.70 -11.57 -7.85
N ALA A 68 1.61 -11.01 -8.66
CA ALA A 68 1.88 -9.57 -8.64
C ALA A 68 0.63 -8.74 -9.01
N PHE A 69 -0.17 -9.25 -9.95
CA PHE A 69 -1.47 -8.67 -10.32
C PHE A 69 -2.47 -8.77 -9.16
N HIS A 70 -2.60 -9.93 -8.52
CA HIS A 70 -3.46 -10.13 -7.35
C HIS A 70 -3.10 -9.17 -6.22
N ILE A 71 -1.81 -9.08 -5.88
CA ILE A 71 -1.29 -8.13 -4.88
C ILE A 71 -1.67 -6.69 -5.23
N THR A 72 -1.55 -6.31 -6.51
CA THR A 72 -1.94 -4.96 -6.96
C THR A 72 -3.44 -4.71 -6.75
N CYS A 73 -4.30 -5.68 -7.09
CA CYS A 73 -5.74 -5.58 -6.84
C CYS A 73 -6.07 -5.50 -5.35
N MET A 74 -5.37 -6.26 -4.51
CA MET A 74 -5.55 -6.21 -3.06
C MET A 74 -5.19 -4.84 -2.48
N VAL A 75 -4.08 -4.23 -2.92
CA VAL A 75 -3.69 -2.88 -2.48
C VAL A 75 -4.77 -1.86 -2.84
N GLU A 76 -5.28 -1.90 -4.06
CA GLU A 76 -6.33 -0.98 -4.51
C GLU A 76 -7.64 -1.20 -3.73
N HIS A 77 -8.04 -2.46 -3.53
CA HIS A 77 -9.25 -2.78 -2.77
C HIS A 77 -9.14 -2.33 -1.31
N ALA A 78 -8.00 -2.59 -0.65
CA ALA A 78 -7.74 -2.13 0.72
C ALA A 78 -7.78 -0.60 0.82
N ALA A 79 -7.15 0.11 -0.12
CA ALA A 79 -7.20 1.57 -0.16
C ALA A 79 -8.62 2.11 -0.34
N PHE A 80 -9.44 1.43 -1.16
CA PHE A 80 -10.84 1.76 -1.36
C PHE A 80 -11.65 1.56 -0.07
N VAL A 81 -11.53 0.39 0.56
CA VAL A 81 -12.21 0.09 1.84
C VAL A 81 -11.83 1.11 2.90
N ASN A 82 -10.54 1.38 3.08
CA ASN A 82 -10.06 2.36 4.04
C ASN A 82 -10.65 3.75 3.76
N TYR A 83 -10.59 4.20 2.50
CA TYR A 83 -11.16 5.48 2.10
C TYR A 83 -12.66 5.60 2.44
N PHE A 84 -13.47 4.57 2.18
CA PHE A 84 -14.90 4.60 2.51
C PHE A 84 -15.17 4.57 4.01
N VAL A 85 -14.38 3.82 4.78
CA VAL A 85 -14.47 3.84 6.25
C VAL A 85 -14.12 5.22 6.78
N ASP A 86 -13.02 5.80 6.32
CA ASP A 86 -12.58 7.14 6.74
C ASP A 86 -13.62 8.21 6.34
N LEU A 87 -14.18 8.12 5.13
CA LEU A 87 -15.23 9.02 4.62
C LEU A 87 -16.54 8.91 5.42
N SER A 88 -16.87 7.73 5.93
CA SER A 88 -18.09 7.53 6.73
C SER A 88 -18.04 8.24 8.09
N GLY A 89 -16.85 8.66 8.55
CA GLY A 89 -16.63 9.19 9.89
C GLY A 89 -16.73 8.14 11.00
N LEU A 90 -17.00 6.88 10.67
CA LEU A 90 -17.03 5.76 11.60
C LEU A 90 -15.62 5.20 11.77
N LYS A 91 -15.29 4.78 12.99
CA LYS A 91 -14.05 4.04 13.24
C LYS A 91 -14.25 2.56 12.93
N SER A 92 -13.26 1.95 12.28
CA SER A 92 -13.20 0.50 12.16
C SER A 92 -13.26 -0.15 13.55
N LYS A 93 -14.13 -1.16 13.70
CA LYS A 93 -14.18 -1.99 14.92
C LYS A 93 -13.06 -3.02 14.98
N ARG A 94 -12.32 -3.20 13.88
CA ARG A 94 -11.12 -4.04 13.85
C ARG A 94 -9.94 -3.22 14.33
N LEU A 95 -9.53 -3.46 15.56
CA LEU A 95 -8.35 -2.86 16.17
C LEU A 95 -7.14 -3.76 15.91
N ILE A 96 -6.29 -3.40 14.96
CA ILE A 96 -5.09 -4.18 14.65
C ILE A 96 -3.89 -3.48 15.30
N LYS A 97 -3.58 -3.86 16.55
CA LYS A 97 -2.48 -3.25 17.32
C LYS A 97 -1.10 -3.69 16.83
N GLU A 98 -0.99 -4.90 16.30
CA GLU A 98 0.27 -5.57 15.98
C GLU A 98 0.88 -5.14 14.63
N LEU A 99 0.07 -4.61 13.70
CA LEU A 99 0.54 -4.16 12.38
C LEU A 99 1.35 -2.86 12.40
N LYS A 100 1.22 -2.05 13.46
CA LYS A 100 1.98 -0.79 13.59
C LYS A 100 3.46 -1.01 13.91
N GLU A 101 3.84 -2.21 14.32
CA GLU A 101 5.19 -2.56 14.78
C GLU A 101 6.04 -3.27 13.72
N TRP A 102 5.41 -3.71 12.62
CA TRP A 102 6.10 -4.05 11.36
C TRP A 102 6.53 -2.77 10.67
#